data_AF-A0ABD3MXT8-F1
#
_entry.id   AF-A0ABD3MXT8-F1
#
_cell.length_a   1.000
_cell.length_b   1.000
_cell.length_c   1.000
_cell.angle_alpha   90.00
_cell.angle_beta   90.00
_cell.angle_gamma   90.00
#
_symmetry.space_group_name_H-M   'P 1'
#
loop_
_entity.id
_entity.type
_entity.pdbx_description
1 polymer ?
#
loop_
_entity_poly.entity_id
_entity_poly.type
_entity_poly.pdbx_seq_one_letter_code
_entity_poly.pdbx_strand_id
1 'polypeptide(L)'
;MVNSRMSSRTVFEASAAATKVIRSFWLIGLLNNAPWVLMLACAPSIFSGGVALVFLSNQIPGLLVKITAPYWFHRVSYKFRMLMASMSMCIACLLVGFGALIHDEVNAREADSNHNIGLAMELVGVSFISFQCSLGELSKLSLFVDMAFFTQASSLALAGKFDSVILPKMRNSTSYSIINSNACNGTDSYENDYEVTPQRDLNTIQMNRCITAFSSGTGLAGIVGYGYKSLLSKAFGWGLSYVVFSVVVFAAAYYATFYHGLFKAEHEDRFDRLLQAGDREKVLAQKKTTPVHMLESSFPRNRRMREDDESTSEAVEMVVHFQESTSLQSTESAAIYNLPAQLTPVQRFRLVLSLWPYTIPLFIVYAAEYMMQAGVWSAIGFPVESQTARAQFYHYSNWMYQVGVFVSRSSGNLFSASLPILWLMPALQVINLVFFCMTSIHHFVYSWWLLLPAFCAGLLGGGVYVQGFSRINMDMPLELREFAISSAGVADSLGILTADISALFIQSCIYDKNNIQGAVVSCPVG
;
A
#
# COMPACT_ATOMS: atom_id res chain seq x y z
N MET A 1 -20.43 5.02 -43.04
CA MET A 1 -19.54 5.95 -42.28
C MET A 1 -19.96 6.17 -40.81
N VAL A 2 -21.19 5.84 -40.40
CA VAL A 2 -21.64 6.04 -39.00
C VAL A 2 -21.09 4.99 -38.02
N ASN A 3 -20.99 3.72 -38.44
CA ASN A 3 -20.49 2.63 -37.58
C ASN A 3 -18.99 2.72 -37.22
N SER A 4 -18.13 3.27 -38.09
CA SER A 4 -16.70 3.41 -37.77
C SER A 4 -16.45 4.53 -36.76
N ARG A 5 -17.16 5.66 -36.85
CA ARG A 5 -17.06 6.76 -35.86
C ARG A 5 -17.59 6.37 -34.48
N MET A 6 -18.61 5.53 -34.41
CA MET A 6 -19.19 5.03 -33.15
C MET A 6 -18.28 4.00 -32.46
N SER A 7 -17.62 3.15 -33.25
CA SER A 7 -16.58 2.23 -32.77
C SER A 7 -15.35 2.98 -32.22
N SER A 8 -14.82 3.97 -32.96
CA SER A 8 -13.67 4.75 -32.50
C SER A 8 -13.94 5.57 -31.23
N ARG A 9 -15.16 6.12 -31.07
CA ARG A 9 -15.54 6.84 -29.84
C ARG A 9 -15.59 5.92 -28.62
N THR A 10 -16.19 4.74 -28.76
CA THR A 10 -16.28 3.78 -27.65
C THR A 10 -14.92 3.19 -27.25
N VAL A 11 -14.00 2.99 -28.20
CA VAL A 11 -12.61 2.61 -27.91
C VAL A 11 -11.85 3.71 -27.17
N PHE A 12 -12.03 4.96 -27.60
CA PHE A 12 -11.41 6.12 -26.95
C PHE A 12 -11.94 6.32 -25.51
N GLU A 13 -13.24 6.19 -25.30
CA GLU A 13 -13.88 6.28 -23.99
C GLU A 13 -13.38 5.19 -23.01
N ALA A 14 -13.24 3.94 -23.48
CA ALA A 14 -12.69 2.85 -22.67
C ALA A 14 -11.20 3.07 -22.33
N SER A 15 -10.39 3.54 -23.28
CA SER A 15 -8.97 3.89 -23.05
C SER A 15 -8.81 5.05 -22.06
N ALA A 16 -9.68 6.05 -22.15
CA ALA A 16 -9.73 7.18 -21.22
C ALA A 16 -10.14 6.75 -19.80
N ALA A 17 -11.12 5.85 -19.68
CA ALA A 17 -11.54 5.28 -18.40
C ALA A 17 -10.41 4.48 -17.72
N ALA A 18 -9.74 3.59 -18.46
CA ALA A 18 -8.59 2.83 -17.94
C ALA A 18 -7.45 3.75 -17.49
N THR A 19 -7.14 4.78 -18.29
CA THR A 19 -6.12 5.78 -17.93
C THR A 19 -6.49 6.56 -16.68
N LYS A 20 -7.77 6.92 -16.53
CA LYS A 20 -8.28 7.60 -15.32
C LYS A 20 -8.13 6.73 -14.07
N VAL A 21 -8.42 5.43 -14.16
CA VAL A 21 -8.26 4.49 -13.04
C VAL A 21 -6.79 4.37 -12.62
N ILE A 22 -5.88 4.14 -13.57
CA ILE A 22 -4.44 4.04 -13.30
C ILE A 22 -3.90 5.31 -12.64
N ARG A 23 -4.28 6.49 -13.16
CA ARG A 23 -3.89 7.78 -12.56
C ARG A 23 -4.46 7.95 -11.15
N SER A 24 -5.69 7.49 -10.91
CA SER A 24 -6.31 7.54 -9.59
C SER A 24 -5.58 6.65 -8.59
N PHE A 25 -5.15 5.45 -8.99
CA PHE A 25 -4.32 4.58 -8.14
C PHE A 25 -2.97 5.20 -7.80
N TRP A 26 -2.30 5.80 -8.78
CA TRP A 26 -1.04 6.53 -8.55
C TRP A 26 -1.22 7.66 -7.53
N LEU A 27 -2.24 8.51 -7.76
CA LEU A 27 -2.50 9.68 -6.91
C LEU A 27 -2.94 9.26 -5.51
N ILE A 28 -3.72 8.20 -5.38
CA ILE A 28 -4.10 7.63 -4.08
C ILE A 28 -2.90 7.04 -3.34
N GLY A 29 -1.94 6.41 -4.05
CA GLY A 29 -0.68 5.96 -3.46
C GLY A 29 0.09 7.11 -2.85
N LEU A 30 0.21 8.21 -3.60
CA LEU A 30 0.84 9.45 -3.15
C LEU A 30 0.13 10.07 -1.95
N LEU A 31 -1.18 10.34 -2.07
CA LEU A 31 -1.97 11.04 -1.05
C LEU A 31 -2.15 10.24 0.24
N ASN A 32 -2.10 8.91 0.17
CA ASN A 32 -2.17 8.05 1.36
C ASN A 32 -0.90 8.13 2.22
N ASN A 33 0.26 8.19 1.56
CA ASN A 33 1.56 8.02 2.19
C ASN A 33 2.27 9.35 2.50
N ALA A 34 2.03 10.41 1.71
CA ALA A 34 2.73 11.68 1.90
C ALA A 34 2.46 12.33 3.27
N PRO A 35 1.21 12.33 3.80
CA PRO A 35 0.93 12.80 5.16
C PRO A 35 1.66 12.01 6.25
N TRP A 36 1.75 10.68 6.09
CA TRP A 36 2.48 9.81 7.00
C TRP A 36 3.98 10.14 7.01
N VAL A 37 4.60 10.29 5.83
CA VAL A 37 6.00 10.71 5.71
C VAL A 37 6.22 12.10 6.29
N LEU A 38 5.29 13.02 6.09
CA LEU A 38 5.38 14.37 6.65
C LEU A 38 5.45 14.34 8.17
N MET A 39 4.64 13.50 8.83
CA MET A 39 4.69 13.36 10.29
C MET A 39 6.06 12.83 10.77
N LEU A 40 6.66 11.88 10.04
CA LEU A 40 8.03 11.44 10.32
C LEU A 40 9.05 12.57 10.11
N ALA A 41 8.91 13.35 9.03
CA ALA A 41 9.77 14.51 8.77
C ALA A 41 9.68 15.56 9.89
N CYS A 42 8.53 15.63 10.56
CA CYS A 42 8.26 16.50 11.70
C CYS A 42 8.65 15.89 13.06
N ALA A 43 9.11 14.65 13.14
CA ALA A 43 9.40 13.97 14.41
C ALA A 43 10.39 14.73 15.32
N PRO A 44 11.50 15.34 14.83
CA PRO A 44 12.35 16.17 15.69
C PRO A 44 11.69 17.46 16.19
N SER A 45 10.63 17.94 15.51
CA SER A 45 9.84 19.10 15.92
C SER A 45 8.75 18.73 16.93
N ILE A 46 8.25 17.49 16.88
CA ILE A 46 7.32 16.91 17.86
C ILE A 46 8.07 16.60 19.15
N PHE A 47 9.14 15.80 19.06
CA PHE A 47 9.93 15.43 20.23
C PHE A 47 11.40 15.16 19.89
N SER A 48 12.23 16.18 20.05
CA SER A 48 13.67 16.13 19.75
C SER A 48 14.45 15.18 20.66
N GLY A 49 14.04 15.07 21.93
CA GLY A 49 14.65 14.17 22.92
C GLY A 49 14.36 12.69 22.66
N GLY A 50 13.30 12.38 21.91
CA GLY A 50 12.76 11.04 21.72
C GLY A 50 12.13 10.84 20.36
N VAL A 51 12.87 11.08 19.28
CA VAL A 51 12.39 10.87 17.90
C VAL A 51 11.90 9.43 17.70
N ALA A 52 12.60 8.47 18.30
CA ALA A 52 12.21 7.07 18.29
C ALA A 52 10.86 6.79 19.00
N LEU A 53 10.46 7.60 19.98
CA LEU A 53 9.13 7.48 20.60
C LEU A 53 8.02 7.90 19.63
N VAL A 54 8.25 8.95 18.84
CA VAL A 54 7.33 9.38 17.78
C VAL A 54 7.16 8.28 16.74
N PHE A 55 8.27 7.65 16.34
CA PHE A 55 8.27 6.51 15.40
C PHE A 55 7.53 5.30 15.99
N LEU A 56 7.75 5.00 17.27
CA LEU A 56 7.05 3.91 17.95
C LEU A 56 5.53 4.14 18.02
N SER A 57 5.10 5.35 18.40
CA SER A 57 3.68 5.75 18.38
C SER A 57 3.10 5.69 16.97
N ASN A 58 3.89 6.02 15.95
CA ASN A 58 3.51 5.85 14.57
C ASN A 58 3.37 4.36 14.19
N GLN A 59 4.30 3.47 14.56
CA GLN A 59 4.31 2.12 13.99
C GLN A 59 3.19 1.21 14.54
N ILE A 60 2.86 1.31 15.82
CA ILE A 60 1.97 0.37 16.52
C ILE A 60 0.54 0.30 15.91
N PRO A 61 -0.19 1.41 15.71
CA PRO A 61 -1.57 1.36 15.20
C PRO A 61 -1.64 0.78 13.79
N GLY A 62 -0.68 1.14 12.93
CA GLY A 62 -0.59 0.63 11.58
C GLY A 62 -0.37 -0.89 11.56
N LEU A 63 0.47 -1.41 12.45
CA LEU A 63 0.69 -2.85 12.63
C LEU A 63 -0.57 -3.58 13.13
N LEU A 64 -1.29 -3.00 14.09
CA LEU A 64 -2.56 -3.56 14.59
C LEU A 64 -3.60 -3.66 13.48
N VAL A 65 -3.71 -2.66 12.60
CA VAL A 65 -4.59 -2.73 11.43
C VAL A 65 -4.17 -3.86 10.49
N LYS A 66 -2.87 -4.00 10.19
CA LYS A 66 -2.36 -5.08 9.32
C LYS A 66 -2.68 -6.47 9.87
N ILE A 67 -2.50 -6.68 11.17
CA ILE A 67 -2.76 -7.97 11.82
C ILE A 67 -4.27 -8.27 11.92
N THR A 68 -5.08 -7.25 12.22
CA THR A 68 -6.52 -7.46 12.47
C THR A 68 -7.38 -7.40 11.22
N ALA A 69 -6.93 -6.73 10.15
CA ALA A 69 -7.69 -6.49 8.92
C ALA A 69 -8.41 -7.74 8.36
N PRO A 70 -7.77 -8.93 8.27
CA PRO A 70 -8.43 -10.14 7.75
C PRO A 70 -9.71 -10.53 8.50
N TYR A 71 -9.81 -10.21 9.79
CA TYR A 71 -10.93 -10.61 10.64
C TYR A 71 -12.17 -9.71 10.52
N TRP A 72 -12.05 -8.52 9.96
CA TRP A 72 -13.15 -7.54 9.94
C TRP A 72 -13.34 -6.81 8.61
N PHE A 73 -12.37 -6.86 7.68
CA PHE A 73 -12.48 -6.20 6.37
C PHE A 73 -13.69 -6.65 5.56
N HIS A 74 -14.09 -7.92 5.69
CA HIS A 74 -15.28 -8.46 5.03
C HIS A 74 -16.60 -7.91 5.60
N ARG A 75 -16.59 -7.37 6.83
CA ARG A 75 -17.78 -6.79 7.49
C ARG A 75 -17.96 -5.31 7.19
N VAL A 76 -16.94 -4.65 6.66
CA VAL A 76 -16.92 -3.20 6.47
C VAL A 76 -16.72 -2.86 5.00
N SER A 77 -17.72 -2.19 4.41
CA SER A 77 -17.68 -1.83 2.99
C SER A 77 -16.43 -1.01 2.62
N TYR A 78 -15.94 -1.18 1.40
CA TYR A 78 -14.77 -0.46 0.91
C TYR A 78 -14.92 1.07 0.99
N LYS A 79 -16.09 1.61 0.61
CA LYS A 79 -16.41 3.04 0.75
C LYS A 79 -16.27 3.54 2.18
N PHE A 80 -16.77 2.76 3.15
CA PHE A 80 -16.69 3.16 4.55
C PHE A 80 -15.25 3.12 5.07
N ARG A 81 -14.47 2.09 4.72
CA ARG A 81 -13.03 2.02 5.07
C ARG A 81 -12.25 3.23 4.53
N MET A 82 -12.51 3.64 3.29
CA MET A 82 -11.87 4.80 2.68
C MET A 82 -12.28 6.13 3.33
N LEU A 83 -13.56 6.26 3.73
CA LEU A 83 -14.04 7.41 4.50
C LEU A 83 -13.39 7.47 5.89
N MET A 84 -13.32 6.34 6.60
CA MET A 84 -12.64 6.22 7.90
C MET A 84 -11.18 6.67 7.79
N ALA A 85 -10.46 6.22 6.76
CA ALA A 85 -9.08 6.63 6.50
C ALA A 85 -8.97 8.15 6.31
N SER A 86 -9.82 8.75 5.48
CA SER A 86 -9.83 10.21 5.28
C SER A 86 -10.15 10.99 6.56
N MET A 87 -11.13 10.54 7.35
CA MET A 87 -11.50 11.19 8.61
C MET A 87 -10.39 11.06 9.65
N SER A 88 -9.75 9.89 9.73
CA SER A 88 -8.57 9.65 10.57
C SER A 88 -7.41 10.58 10.22
N MET A 89 -7.19 10.86 8.92
CA MET A 89 -6.21 11.85 8.48
C MET A 89 -6.53 13.26 9.01
N CYS A 90 -7.79 13.70 8.91
CA CYS A 90 -8.21 15.00 9.45
C CYS A 90 -8.02 15.08 10.96
N ILE A 91 -8.44 14.04 11.70
CA ILE A 91 -8.29 13.96 13.16
C ILE A 91 -6.81 14.03 13.54
N ALA A 92 -5.94 13.28 12.84
CA ALA A 92 -4.49 13.35 13.05
C ALA A 92 -3.95 14.77 12.89
N CYS A 93 -4.35 15.47 11.82
CA CYS A 93 -3.91 16.85 11.57
C CYS A 93 -4.36 17.82 12.67
N LEU A 94 -5.60 17.68 13.14
CA LEU A 94 -6.11 18.51 14.23
C LEU A 94 -5.38 18.23 15.55
N LEU A 95 -5.21 16.96 15.90
CA LEU A 95 -4.55 16.55 17.15
C LEU A 95 -3.10 17.02 17.20
N VAL A 96 -2.32 16.79 16.14
CA VAL A 96 -0.92 17.25 16.08
C VAL A 96 -0.86 18.77 15.98
N GLY A 97 -1.70 19.40 15.17
CA GLY A 97 -1.68 20.86 15.00
C GLY A 97 -2.02 21.62 16.28
N PHE A 98 -3.08 21.21 16.99
CA PHE A 98 -3.42 21.78 18.30
C PHE A 98 -2.44 21.38 19.39
N GLY A 99 -1.95 20.13 19.39
CA GLY A 99 -0.91 19.66 20.30
C GLY A 99 0.33 20.55 20.22
N ALA A 100 0.75 20.90 19.00
CA ALA A 100 1.88 21.80 18.76
C ALA A 100 1.63 23.24 19.22
N LEU A 101 0.41 23.77 19.04
CA LEU A 101 0.06 25.09 19.57
C LEU A 101 0.12 25.12 21.10
N ILE A 102 -0.40 24.08 21.75
CA ILE A 102 -0.36 23.94 23.22
C ILE A 102 1.09 23.78 23.69
N HIS A 103 1.88 22.95 23.01
CA HIS A 103 3.28 22.71 23.33
C HIS A 103 4.11 24.01 23.25
N ASP A 104 3.90 24.82 22.20
CA ASP A 104 4.56 26.12 22.03
C ASP A 104 4.10 27.16 23.07
N GLU A 105 2.81 27.19 23.43
CA GLU A 105 2.28 28.10 24.47
C GLU A 105 2.75 27.74 25.90
N VAL A 106 2.87 26.44 26.21
CA VAL A 106 3.30 25.96 27.53
C VAL A 106 4.79 26.21 27.77
N ASN A 107 5.63 26.08 26.74
CA ASN A 107 7.06 26.43 26.85
C ASN A 107 7.28 27.93 27.14
N ALA A 108 6.28 28.78 26.90
CA ALA A 108 6.32 30.21 27.22
C ALA A 108 5.80 30.56 28.63
N ARG A 109 5.17 29.61 29.34
CA ARG A 109 4.60 29.81 30.68
C ARG A 109 5.06 28.66 31.59
N GLU A 110 6.14 28.83 32.34
CA GLU A 110 6.63 27.87 33.33
C GLU A 110 5.48 27.31 34.22
N ALA A 111 4.94 26.14 33.88
CA ALA A 111 3.98 25.39 34.71
C ALA A 111 3.88 23.91 34.29
N ASP A 112 4.17 23.06 35.26
CA ASP A 112 4.67 21.68 35.15
C ASP A 112 3.56 20.59 35.08
N SER A 113 2.50 20.80 34.28
CA SER A 113 1.46 19.75 34.08
C SER A 113 0.86 19.68 32.68
N ASN A 114 0.85 20.79 31.92
CA ASN A 114 0.31 20.82 30.56
C ASN A 114 1.31 20.40 29.47
N HIS A 115 2.62 20.31 29.77
CA HIS A 115 3.65 19.87 28.81
C HIS A 115 3.34 18.45 28.28
N ASN A 116 2.85 17.58 29.17
CA ASN A 116 2.50 16.21 28.82
C ASN A 116 1.25 16.12 27.92
N ILE A 117 0.34 17.10 27.97
CA ILE A 117 -0.92 17.06 27.21
C ILE A 117 -0.66 17.38 25.74
N GLY A 118 0.13 18.43 25.45
CA GLY A 118 0.51 18.79 24.08
C GLY A 118 1.22 17.65 23.36
N LEU A 119 2.27 17.10 23.98
CA LEU A 119 3.00 15.96 23.45
C LEU A 119 2.12 14.71 23.30
N ALA A 120 1.25 14.41 24.28
CA ALA A 120 0.32 13.28 24.16
C ALA A 120 -0.64 13.45 22.98
N MET A 121 -1.18 14.65 22.75
CA MET A 121 -2.04 14.94 21.60
C MET A 121 -1.29 14.74 20.28
N GLU A 122 -0.03 15.18 20.19
CA GLU A 122 0.82 14.95 19.01
C GLU A 122 1.07 13.46 18.77
N LEU A 123 1.47 12.69 19.79
CA LEU A 123 1.72 11.25 19.66
C LEU A 123 0.46 10.45 19.29
N VAL A 124 -0.70 10.84 19.85
CA VAL A 124 -1.99 10.26 19.46
C VAL A 124 -2.33 10.63 18.03
N GLY A 125 -2.11 11.88 17.61
CA GLY A 125 -2.33 12.31 16.23
C GLY A 125 -1.44 11.55 15.23
N VAL A 126 -0.17 11.34 15.57
CA VAL A 126 0.76 10.48 14.81
C VAL A 126 0.25 9.02 14.76
N SER A 127 -0.34 8.52 15.85
CA SER A 127 -0.97 7.20 15.85
C SER A 127 -2.15 7.09 14.86
N PHE A 128 -2.98 8.13 14.77
CA PHE A 128 -4.09 8.21 13.79
C PHE A 128 -3.61 8.30 12.34
N ILE A 129 -2.46 8.93 12.06
CA ILE A 129 -1.92 8.97 10.68
C ILE A 129 -1.47 7.59 10.21
N SER A 130 -0.88 6.79 11.11
CA SER A 130 -0.47 5.43 10.79
C SER A 130 -1.65 4.49 10.61
N PHE A 131 -2.64 4.57 11.50
CA PHE A 131 -3.91 3.86 11.35
C PHE A 131 -4.54 4.16 9.99
N GLN A 132 -4.60 5.43 9.61
CA GLN A 132 -5.10 5.87 8.30
C GLN A 132 -4.31 5.26 7.15
N CYS A 133 -2.98 5.32 7.21
CA CYS A 133 -2.10 4.83 6.16
C CYS A 133 -2.35 3.33 5.92
N SER A 134 -2.23 2.50 6.96
CA SER A 134 -2.46 1.05 6.88
C SER A 134 -3.86 0.69 6.43
N LEU A 135 -4.89 1.38 6.95
CA LEU A 135 -6.28 1.14 6.54
C LEU A 135 -6.48 1.42 5.05
N GLY A 136 -5.92 2.51 4.56
CA GLY A 136 -5.98 2.88 3.16
C GLY A 136 -5.26 1.88 2.25
N GLU A 137 -4.03 1.48 2.58
CA GLU A 137 -3.25 0.53 1.78
C GLU A 137 -3.95 -0.83 1.63
N LEU A 138 -4.36 -1.43 2.75
CA LEU A 138 -4.98 -2.76 2.73
C LEU A 138 -6.34 -2.74 2.05
N SER A 139 -7.10 -1.65 2.18
CA SER A 139 -8.40 -1.54 1.52
C SER A 139 -8.29 -1.57 -0.01
N LYS A 140 -7.19 -1.05 -0.55
CA LYS A 140 -6.91 -1.04 -2.00
C LYS A 140 -6.41 -2.39 -2.48
N LEU A 141 -5.71 -3.14 -1.63
CA LEU A 141 -5.36 -4.53 -1.93
C LEU A 141 -6.60 -5.38 -2.19
N SER A 142 -7.67 -5.19 -1.40
CA SER A 142 -8.97 -5.82 -1.67
C SER A 142 -9.60 -5.32 -2.98
N LEU A 143 -9.48 -4.03 -3.30
CA LEU A 143 -10.06 -3.46 -4.52
C LEU A 143 -9.34 -3.89 -5.81
N PHE A 144 -8.02 -4.13 -5.78
CA PHE A 144 -7.29 -4.56 -6.98
C PHE A 144 -7.86 -5.86 -7.58
N VAL A 145 -8.31 -6.77 -6.72
CA VAL A 145 -8.97 -8.02 -7.12
C VAL A 145 -10.30 -7.72 -7.82
N ASP A 146 -11.13 -6.83 -7.25
CA ASP A 146 -12.43 -6.46 -7.81
C ASP A 146 -12.33 -5.66 -9.11
N MET A 147 -11.33 -4.78 -9.23
CA MET A 147 -11.11 -3.91 -10.40
C MET A 147 -10.43 -4.59 -11.58
N ALA A 148 -9.73 -5.71 -11.35
CA ALA A 148 -9.27 -6.58 -12.44
C ALA A 148 -10.46 -7.05 -13.30
N PHE A 149 -11.62 -7.29 -12.68
CA PHE A 149 -12.87 -7.63 -13.37
C PHE A 149 -13.54 -6.46 -14.11
N PHE A 150 -13.36 -5.21 -13.67
CA PHE A 150 -13.91 -4.01 -14.34
C PHE A 150 -13.31 -3.83 -15.75
N THR A 151 -11.98 -3.96 -15.84
CA THR A 151 -11.28 -3.72 -17.11
C THR A 151 -11.42 -4.90 -18.08
N GLN A 152 -11.77 -6.08 -17.57
CA GLN A 152 -12.19 -7.25 -18.34
C GLN A 152 -13.46 -6.99 -19.16
N ALA A 153 -14.49 -6.35 -18.59
CA ALA A 153 -15.73 -6.03 -19.31
C ALA A 153 -15.49 -4.98 -20.42
N SER A 154 -14.66 -3.98 -20.11
CA SER A 154 -14.28 -2.94 -21.08
C SER A 154 -13.42 -3.48 -22.24
N SER A 155 -12.53 -4.43 -21.97
CA SER A 155 -11.68 -5.07 -22.99
C SER A 155 -12.41 -6.13 -23.80
N LEU A 156 -13.34 -6.90 -23.22
CA LEU A 156 -14.26 -7.78 -23.99
C LEU A 156 -15.17 -6.98 -24.93
N ALA A 157 -15.69 -5.85 -24.47
CA ALA A 157 -16.47 -4.93 -25.31
C ALA A 157 -15.65 -4.34 -26.46
N LEU A 158 -14.33 -4.22 -26.27
CA LEU A 158 -13.37 -3.80 -27.29
C LEU A 158 -13.07 -4.93 -28.29
N ALA A 159 -12.76 -6.13 -27.79
CA ALA A 159 -12.42 -7.31 -28.59
C ALA A 159 -13.59 -7.77 -29.46
N GLY A 160 -14.80 -7.86 -28.91
CA GLY A 160 -16.01 -8.20 -29.67
C GLY A 160 -16.39 -7.15 -30.73
N LYS A 161 -15.95 -5.89 -30.58
CA LYS A 161 -16.11 -4.84 -31.60
C LYS A 161 -14.96 -4.82 -32.64
N PHE A 162 -13.77 -5.27 -32.28
CA PHE A 162 -12.64 -5.40 -33.21
C PHE A 162 -12.85 -6.60 -34.15
N ASP A 163 -13.32 -7.74 -33.63
CA ASP A 163 -13.64 -8.94 -34.41
C ASP A 163 -14.79 -8.72 -35.40
N SER A 164 -15.77 -7.91 -35.04
CA SER A 164 -16.95 -7.64 -35.89
C SER A 164 -16.75 -6.53 -36.94
N VAL A 165 -15.70 -5.70 -36.82
CA VAL A 165 -15.52 -4.50 -37.68
C VAL A 165 -14.29 -4.57 -38.59
N ILE A 166 -13.24 -5.33 -38.25
CA ILE A 166 -11.96 -5.33 -38.99
C ILE A 166 -11.63 -6.66 -39.68
N LEU A 167 -12.07 -7.81 -39.14
CA LEU A 167 -11.77 -9.12 -39.76
C LEU A 167 -12.39 -9.36 -41.15
N PRO A 168 -13.46 -8.66 -41.61
CA PRO A 168 -13.87 -8.77 -43.01
C PRO A 168 -13.04 -7.91 -43.98
N LYS A 169 -12.20 -6.99 -43.48
CA LYS A 169 -11.53 -5.97 -44.32
C LYS A 169 -10.00 -6.07 -44.41
N MET A 170 -9.37 -6.91 -43.59
CA MET A 170 -7.93 -7.22 -43.71
C MET A 170 -7.66 -8.59 -44.36
N ARG A 171 -8.58 -9.11 -45.17
CA ARG A 171 -8.33 -10.29 -46.02
C ARG A 171 -7.63 -9.98 -47.34
N ASN A 172 -7.59 -8.71 -47.75
CA ASN A 172 -6.97 -8.28 -49.00
C ASN A 172 -6.03 -7.09 -48.75
N SER A 173 -4.78 -7.34 -48.39
CA SER A 173 -3.59 -6.55 -48.81
C SER A 173 -2.35 -7.00 -48.03
N THR A 174 -1.53 -7.81 -48.69
CA THR A 174 -0.05 -7.83 -48.70
C THR A 174 0.77 -7.38 -47.48
N SER A 175 1.58 -8.33 -47.01
CA SER A 175 3.03 -8.26 -46.77
C SER A 175 3.56 -7.34 -45.67
N TYR A 176 4.06 -7.91 -44.57
CA TYR A 176 5.35 -7.52 -43.97
C TYR A 176 5.99 -8.70 -43.25
N SER A 177 7.25 -8.95 -43.61
CA SER A 177 8.18 -9.94 -43.07
C SER A 177 8.82 -9.46 -41.76
N ILE A 178 8.84 -10.30 -40.73
CA ILE A 178 9.86 -10.23 -39.68
C ILE A 178 10.57 -11.57 -39.60
N ILE A 179 11.88 -11.48 -39.76
CA ILE A 179 12.88 -12.54 -39.82
C ILE A 179 12.91 -13.27 -38.47
N ASN A 180 12.77 -14.59 -38.49
CA ASN A 180 13.22 -15.43 -37.38
C ASN A 180 14.21 -16.46 -37.93
N SER A 181 15.49 -16.22 -37.63
CA SER A 181 16.58 -17.17 -37.82
C SER A 181 16.47 -18.24 -36.75
N ASN A 182 16.10 -19.46 -37.14
CA ASN A 182 16.78 -20.71 -36.79
C ASN A 182 16.03 -21.89 -37.43
N ALA A 183 16.67 -22.47 -38.44
CA ALA A 183 16.30 -23.76 -38.97
C ALA A 183 16.70 -24.86 -37.98
N CYS A 184 15.84 -25.86 -37.79
CA CYS A 184 16.17 -27.26 -38.12
C CYS A 184 15.00 -28.23 -37.84
N ASN A 185 14.51 -28.80 -38.94
CA ASN A 185 13.99 -30.15 -39.16
C ASN A 185 12.83 -30.73 -38.32
N GLY A 186 11.79 -31.11 -39.06
CA GLY A 186 10.96 -32.28 -38.75
C GLY A 186 9.47 -31.98 -38.89
N THR A 187 8.91 -32.35 -40.05
CA THR A 187 7.52 -32.78 -40.29
C THR A 187 6.50 -32.47 -39.19
N ASP A 188 5.50 -31.63 -39.47
CA ASP A 188 4.08 -31.99 -39.29
C ASP A 188 3.13 -30.86 -39.73
N SER A 189 1.95 -31.30 -40.15
CA SER A 189 0.67 -30.63 -40.43
C SER A 189 0.52 -29.14 -40.10
N TYR A 190 0.06 -28.38 -41.10
CA TYR A 190 -0.41 -27.00 -40.94
C TYR A 190 -1.69 -26.93 -40.08
N GLU A 191 -1.53 -26.65 -38.80
CA GLU A 191 -2.57 -26.11 -37.94
C GLU A 191 -2.24 -24.62 -37.71
N ASN A 192 -3.09 -23.74 -38.23
CA ASN A 192 -2.93 -22.29 -38.04
C ASN A 192 -3.36 -21.94 -36.61
N ASP A 193 -2.42 -21.97 -35.67
CA ASP A 193 -2.60 -21.39 -34.35
C ASP A 193 -2.65 -19.85 -34.47
N TYR A 194 -3.87 -19.31 -34.43
CA TYR A 194 -4.07 -17.93 -34.04
C TYR A 194 -3.66 -17.83 -32.57
N GLU A 195 -2.52 -17.20 -32.29
CA GLU A 195 -2.07 -16.92 -30.93
C GLU A 195 -2.99 -15.86 -30.30
N VAL A 196 -4.16 -16.31 -29.84
CA VAL A 196 -5.06 -15.55 -28.97
C VAL A 196 -4.30 -15.38 -27.65
N THR A 197 -3.81 -14.18 -27.37
CA THR A 197 -3.27 -13.88 -26.05
C THR A 197 -4.37 -14.21 -25.03
N PRO A 198 -4.17 -15.19 -24.13
CA PRO A 198 -5.23 -15.66 -23.26
C PRO A 198 -5.84 -14.49 -22.47
N GLN A 199 -7.17 -14.47 -22.32
CA GLN A 199 -7.90 -13.48 -21.50
C GLN A 199 -7.31 -13.32 -20.08
N ARG A 200 -6.65 -14.37 -19.58
CA ARG A 200 -5.90 -14.41 -18.32
C ARG A 200 -4.72 -13.43 -18.31
N ASP A 201 -3.98 -13.29 -19.41
CA ASP A 201 -2.77 -12.47 -19.49
C ASP A 201 -3.10 -10.97 -19.55
N LEU A 202 -4.18 -10.58 -20.22
CA LEU A 202 -4.57 -9.17 -20.32
C LEU A 202 -5.04 -8.59 -18.96
N ASN A 203 -5.78 -9.39 -18.18
CA ASN A 203 -6.20 -9.05 -16.82
C ASN A 203 -4.98 -8.86 -15.90
N THR A 204 -4.00 -9.76 -16.01
CA THR A 204 -2.74 -9.69 -15.25
C THR A 204 -1.93 -8.45 -15.62
N ILE A 205 -1.83 -8.10 -16.92
CA ILE A 205 -1.09 -6.91 -17.38
C ILE A 205 -1.67 -5.62 -16.79
N GLN A 206 -2.99 -5.47 -16.76
CA GLN A 206 -3.62 -4.24 -16.27
C GLN A 206 -3.64 -4.16 -14.73
N MET A 207 -3.85 -5.28 -14.04
CA MET A 207 -3.67 -5.36 -12.59
C MET A 207 -2.24 -4.95 -12.21
N ASN A 208 -1.24 -5.47 -12.92
CA ASN A 208 0.16 -5.10 -12.72
C ASN A 208 0.38 -3.60 -12.93
N ARG A 209 -0.23 -2.99 -13.96
CA ARG A 209 -0.16 -1.53 -14.18
C ARG A 209 -0.71 -0.71 -13.02
N CYS A 210 -1.85 -1.11 -12.45
CA CYS A 210 -2.45 -0.41 -11.31
C CYS A 210 -1.59 -0.57 -10.03
N ILE A 211 -1.04 -1.76 -9.80
CA ILE A 211 -0.11 -2.04 -8.68
C ILE A 211 1.18 -1.22 -8.83
N THR A 212 1.78 -1.22 -10.02
CA THR A 212 2.97 -0.40 -10.32
C THR A 212 2.70 1.08 -10.16
N ALA A 213 1.55 1.56 -10.64
CA ALA A 213 1.15 2.95 -10.48
C ALA A 213 1.00 3.34 -9.00
N PHE A 214 0.32 2.51 -8.21
CA PHE A 214 0.20 2.73 -6.77
C PHE A 214 1.57 2.74 -6.06
N SER A 215 2.41 1.73 -6.32
CA SER A 215 3.76 1.61 -5.75
C SER A 215 4.68 2.78 -6.14
N SER A 216 4.57 3.27 -7.37
CA SER A 216 5.28 4.48 -7.82
C SER A 216 4.81 5.72 -7.06
N GLY A 217 3.49 5.86 -6.85
CA GLY A 217 2.92 6.95 -6.06
C GLY A 217 3.40 6.94 -4.61
N THR A 218 3.49 5.76 -3.97
CA THR A 218 4.03 5.64 -2.62
C THR A 218 5.53 5.94 -2.55
N GLY A 219 6.30 5.58 -3.58
CA GLY A 219 7.72 5.98 -3.69
C GLY A 219 7.90 7.50 -3.74
N LEU A 220 7.09 8.20 -4.54
CA LEU A 220 7.13 9.67 -4.63
C LEU A 220 6.67 10.36 -3.33
N ALA A 221 5.79 9.72 -2.56
CA ALA A 221 5.28 10.25 -1.30
C ALA A 221 6.39 10.56 -0.28
N GLY A 222 7.48 9.77 -0.28
CA GLY A 222 8.69 10.02 0.50
C GLY A 222 9.28 11.41 0.24
N ILE A 223 9.52 11.70 -1.04
CA ILE A 223 10.10 12.97 -1.48
C ILE A 223 9.13 14.12 -1.24
N VAL A 224 7.84 13.91 -1.54
CA VAL A 224 6.79 14.93 -1.36
C VAL A 224 6.60 15.27 0.11
N GLY A 225 6.58 14.31 1.04
CA GLY A 225 6.41 14.58 2.47
C GLY A 225 7.51 15.49 3.02
N TYR A 226 8.77 15.11 2.83
CA TYR A 226 9.92 15.93 3.26
C TYR A 226 9.99 17.27 2.51
N GLY A 227 9.75 17.26 1.19
CA GLY A 227 9.73 18.46 0.36
C GLY A 227 8.63 19.44 0.77
N TYR A 228 7.44 18.93 1.14
CA TYR A 228 6.30 19.73 1.58
C TYR A 228 6.59 20.43 2.90
N LYS A 229 7.16 19.73 3.89
CA LYS A 229 7.66 20.34 5.13
C LYS A 229 8.66 21.46 4.82
N SER A 230 9.68 21.14 4.02
CA SER A 230 10.77 22.07 3.70
C SER A 230 10.25 23.31 2.97
N LEU A 231 9.35 23.13 2.00
CA LEU A 231 8.75 24.21 1.23
C LEU A 231 7.97 25.15 2.14
N LEU A 232 7.06 24.62 2.96
CA LEU A 232 6.21 25.47 3.78
C LEU A 232 6.98 26.18 4.90
N SER A 233 7.88 25.47 5.58
CA SER A 233 8.67 26.08 6.66
C SER A 233 9.68 27.11 6.13
N LYS A 234 10.27 26.92 4.95
CA LYS A 234 11.24 27.89 4.39
C LYS A 234 10.58 29.03 3.62
N ALA A 235 9.55 28.76 2.84
CA ALA A 235 8.89 29.77 2.01
C ALA A 235 7.99 30.69 2.83
N PHE A 236 7.28 30.14 3.83
CA PHE A 236 6.31 30.89 4.63
C PHE A 236 6.71 31.06 6.10
N GLY A 237 7.83 30.49 6.55
CA GLY A 237 8.24 30.56 7.96
C GLY A 237 7.33 29.76 8.91
N TRP A 238 6.56 28.80 8.38
CA TRP A 238 5.57 28.09 9.16
C TRP A 238 6.19 27.07 10.14
N GLY A 239 5.78 27.17 11.41
CA GLY A 239 6.02 26.18 12.45
C GLY A 239 5.21 24.90 12.27
N LEU A 240 5.39 23.94 13.18
CA LEU A 240 4.80 22.60 13.09
C LEU A 240 3.28 22.63 12.90
N SER A 241 2.56 23.43 13.70
CA SER A 241 1.10 23.50 13.67
C SER A 241 0.55 23.86 12.29
N TYR A 242 1.06 24.94 11.68
CA TYR A 242 0.58 25.42 10.38
C TYR A 242 0.91 24.47 9.24
N VAL A 243 2.12 23.88 9.26
CA VAL A 243 2.51 22.84 8.29
C VAL A 243 1.53 21.68 8.37
N VAL A 244 1.20 21.20 9.57
CA VAL A 244 0.30 20.06 9.76
C VAL A 244 -1.16 20.40 9.47
N PHE A 245 -1.66 21.58 9.83
CA PHE A 245 -3.02 21.99 9.48
C PHE A 245 -3.25 22.02 7.96
N SER A 246 -2.23 22.41 7.19
CA SER A 246 -2.32 22.42 5.73
C SER A 246 -2.53 21.02 5.12
N VAL A 247 -2.22 19.95 5.85
CA VAL A 247 -2.37 18.55 5.42
C VAL A 247 -3.83 18.13 5.31
N VAL A 248 -4.77 18.87 5.91
CA VAL A 248 -6.21 18.63 5.72
C VAL A 248 -6.60 18.64 4.22
N VAL A 249 -5.87 19.39 3.40
CA VAL A 249 -6.04 19.37 1.93
C VAL A 249 -5.74 17.99 1.33
N PHE A 250 -4.75 17.26 1.85
CA PHE A 250 -4.47 15.88 1.43
C PHE A 250 -5.63 14.95 1.76
N ALA A 251 -6.27 15.10 2.93
CA ALA A 251 -7.41 14.28 3.32
C ALA A 251 -8.60 14.50 2.35
N ALA A 252 -8.93 15.76 2.08
CA ALA A 252 -9.97 16.12 1.12
C ALA A 252 -9.65 15.59 -0.29
N ALA A 253 -8.43 15.80 -0.77
CA ALA A 253 -7.98 15.32 -2.07
C ALA A 253 -7.99 13.78 -2.15
N TYR A 254 -7.63 13.10 -1.06
CA TYR A 254 -7.60 11.64 -0.97
C TYR A 254 -9.00 11.05 -1.17
N TYR A 255 -9.99 11.55 -0.41
CA TYR A 255 -11.37 11.09 -0.54
C TYR A 255 -12.00 11.48 -1.87
N ALA A 256 -11.73 12.69 -2.38
CA ALA A 256 -12.21 13.13 -3.68
C ALA A 256 -11.66 12.26 -4.82
N THR A 257 -10.36 11.95 -4.79
CA THR A 257 -9.71 11.08 -5.78
C THR A 257 -10.30 9.68 -5.72
N PHE A 258 -10.50 9.13 -4.52
CA PHE A 258 -11.18 7.86 -4.33
C PHE A 258 -12.60 7.88 -4.91
N TYR A 259 -13.42 8.86 -4.54
CA TYR A 259 -14.82 8.92 -4.92
C TYR A 259 -15.01 9.10 -6.43
N HIS A 260 -14.31 10.06 -7.03
CA HIS A 260 -14.44 10.39 -8.46
C HIS A 260 -13.62 9.48 -9.38
N GLY A 261 -12.51 8.95 -8.88
CA GLY A 261 -11.56 8.16 -9.64
C GLY A 261 -11.86 6.66 -9.62
N LEU A 262 -12.27 6.12 -8.46
CA LEU A 262 -12.45 4.69 -8.26
C LEU A 262 -13.91 4.31 -7.98
N PHE A 263 -14.53 4.89 -6.95
CA PHE A 263 -15.87 4.46 -6.49
C PHE A 263 -16.95 4.67 -7.56
N LYS A 264 -16.97 5.85 -8.18
CA LYS A 264 -17.93 6.15 -9.25
C LYS A 264 -17.73 5.25 -10.47
N ALA A 265 -16.47 4.98 -10.84
CA ALA A 265 -16.14 4.09 -11.95
C ALA A 265 -16.61 2.65 -11.69
N GLU A 266 -16.46 2.15 -10.46
CA GLU A 266 -16.98 0.83 -10.07
C GLU A 266 -18.50 0.74 -10.18
N HIS A 267 -19.20 1.77 -9.67
CA HIS A 267 -20.65 1.73 -9.54
C HIS A 267 -21.37 1.90 -10.88
N GLU A 268 -20.86 2.75 -11.77
CA GLU A 268 -21.39 2.91 -13.13
C GLU A 268 -21.29 1.58 -13.91
N ASP A 269 -20.16 0.88 -13.81
CA ASP A 269 -19.96 -0.40 -14.50
C ASP A 269 -20.73 -1.57 -13.88
N ARG A 270 -20.82 -1.66 -12.55
CA ARG A 270 -21.67 -2.67 -11.91
C ARG A 270 -23.13 -2.52 -12.36
N PHE A 271 -23.59 -1.29 -12.50
CA PHE A 271 -24.93 -0.99 -13.01
C PHE A 271 -25.08 -1.38 -14.49
N ASP A 272 -24.10 -1.07 -15.34
CA ASP A 272 -24.12 -1.46 -16.75
C ASP A 272 -24.10 -2.99 -16.95
N ARG A 273 -23.35 -3.72 -16.12
CA ARG A 273 -23.36 -5.20 -16.12
C ARG A 273 -24.70 -5.77 -15.69
N LEU A 274 -25.36 -5.19 -14.70
CA LEU A 274 -26.71 -5.60 -14.28
C LEU A 274 -27.75 -5.32 -15.37
N LEU A 275 -27.60 -4.23 -16.11
CA LEU A 275 -28.43 -3.93 -17.28
C LEU A 275 -28.20 -4.93 -18.43
N GLN A 276 -26.94 -5.31 -18.68
CA GLN A 276 -26.58 -6.27 -19.73
C GLN A 276 -26.99 -7.71 -19.39
N ALA A 277 -26.98 -8.09 -18.11
CA ALA A 277 -27.36 -9.42 -17.64
C ALA A 277 -28.89 -9.69 -17.71
N GLY A 278 -29.70 -8.75 -18.20
CA GLY A 278 -31.16 -8.94 -18.36
C GLY A 278 -31.94 -8.97 -17.05
N ASP A 279 -31.29 -8.72 -15.91
CA ASP A 279 -31.85 -8.90 -14.57
C ASP A 279 -32.66 -7.65 -14.13
N ARG A 280 -33.74 -7.37 -14.89
CA ARG A 280 -34.59 -6.18 -14.76
C ARG A 280 -35.17 -5.98 -13.36
N GLU A 281 -35.39 -7.05 -12.59
CA GLU A 281 -35.95 -7.00 -11.24
C GLU A 281 -34.97 -6.37 -10.22
N LYS A 282 -33.67 -6.68 -10.30
CA LYS A 282 -32.66 -6.10 -9.40
C LYS A 282 -32.38 -4.63 -9.71
N VAL A 283 -32.45 -4.25 -11.00
CA VAL A 283 -32.28 -2.87 -11.47
C VAL A 283 -33.40 -1.95 -10.95
N LEU A 284 -34.65 -2.44 -10.88
CA LEU A 284 -35.79 -1.70 -10.33
C LEU A 284 -35.76 -1.58 -8.80
N ALA A 285 -35.23 -2.59 -8.11
CA ALA A 285 -35.01 -2.54 -6.65
C ALA A 285 -33.90 -1.55 -6.26
N GLN A 286 -32.82 -1.48 -7.05
CA GLN A 286 -31.67 -0.60 -6.78
C GLN A 286 -31.93 0.87 -7.16
N LYS A 287 -32.82 1.13 -8.14
CA LYS A 287 -33.28 2.49 -8.47
C LYS A 287 -34.25 3.07 -7.42
N LYS A 288 -34.95 2.22 -6.65
CA LYS A 288 -35.88 2.64 -5.59
C LYS A 288 -35.18 3.06 -4.29
N THR A 289 -33.90 2.75 -4.10
CA THR A 289 -33.15 3.03 -2.85
C THR A 289 -32.33 4.32 -2.89
N THR A 290 -32.62 5.26 -3.80
CA THR A 290 -32.09 6.63 -3.70
C THR A 290 -33.17 7.61 -4.14
N PRO A 291 -33.77 8.39 -3.21
CA PRO A 291 -33.12 9.62 -2.74
C PRO A 291 -33.31 9.99 -1.24
N VAL A 292 -32.33 10.75 -0.73
CA VAL A 292 -32.36 11.85 0.27
C VAL A 292 -33.63 12.03 1.14
N HIS A 293 -33.64 11.57 2.40
CA HIS A 293 -33.91 12.35 3.63
C HIS A 293 -33.80 11.48 4.92
N MET A 294 -33.65 12.19 6.05
CA MET A 294 -33.37 11.75 7.44
C MET A 294 -34.25 10.65 8.07
N LEU A 295 -33.69 10.06 9.17
CA LEU A 295 -34.30 9.33 10.31
C LEU A 295 -35.50 8.40 9.98
N GLU A 296 -35.55 7.14 10.39
CA GLU A 296 -35.72 6.71 11.76
C GLU A 296 -35.89 5.18 11.75
N SER A 297 -35.70 4.58 12.91
CA SER A 297 -35.95 3.17 13.24
C SER A 297 -37.25 2.61 12.64
N SER A 298 -37.26 1.32 12.29
CA SER A 298 -38.26 0.35 12.77
C SER A 298 -38.02 -1.06 12.21
N PHE A 299 -37.81 -2.02 13.12
CA PHE A 299 -38.14 -3.43 12.90
C PHE A 299 -39.64 -3.57 12.55
N PRO A 300 -40.03 -4.60 11.78
CA PRO A 300 -41.05 -5.53 12.27
C PRO A 300 -40.66 -6.98 11.93
N ARG A 301 -40.63 -7.97 12.84
CA ARG A 301 -41.61 -8.51 13.80
C ARG A 301 -42.84 -9.16 13.13
N ASN A 302 -42.81 -10.49 13.12
CA ASN A 302 -43.84 -11.48 12.79
C ASN A 302 -45.28 -11.16 13.28
N ARG A 303 -46.27 -11.61 12.49
CA ARG A 303 -47.59 -12.17 12.92
C ARG A 303 -48.21 -12.93 11.72
N ARG A 304 -48.34 -14.28 11.71
CA ARG A 304 -49.41 -15.18 12.26
C ARG A 304 -50.82 -14.84 11.71
N MET A 305 -51.78 -15.73 11.41
CA MET A 305 -52.00 -17.18 11.55
C MET A 305 -53.37 -17.53 10.91
N ARG A 306 -53.56 -18.77 10.43
CA ARG A 306 -54.64 -19.77 10.78
C ARG A 306 -54.69 -20.89 9.70
N GLU A 307 -54.41 -22.17 9.97
CA GLU A 307 -55.17 -23.21 10.75
C GLU A 307 -56.46 -23.63 9.99
N ASP A 308 -56.72 -24.89 9.61
CA ASP A 308 -56.49 -26.18 10.31
C ASP A 308 -56.48 -27.46 9.40
N ASP A 309 -55.96 -28.55 10.01
CA ASP A 309 -56.24 -29.99 9.89
C ASP A 309 -55.46 -31.00 8.99
N GLU A 310 -54.53 -31.68 9.69
CA GLU A 310 -54.36 -33.13 9.91
C GLU A 310 -53.98 -34.14 8.81
N SER A 311 -52.70 -34.56 8.90
CA SER A 311 -52.24 -35.93 9.24
C SER A 311 -51.53 -36.80 8.18
N THR A 312 -50.39 -37.36 8.65
CA THR A 312 -49.68 -38.61 8.29
C THR A 312 -48.61 -38.68 7.17
N SER A 313 -47.38 -38.85 7.66
CA SER A 313 -46.34 -39.83 7.30
C SER A 313 -45.55 -39.73 5.97
N GLU A 314 -44.26 -39.45 6.18
CA GLU A 314 -43.02 -39.79 5.47
C GLU A 314 -43.08 -40.70 4.23
N ALA A 315 -42.35 -40.27 3.19
CA ALA A 315 -41.27 -40.98 2.47
C ALA A 315 -41.22 -40.59 0.99
N VAL A 316 -40.01 -40.24 0.57
CA VAL A 316 -39.60 -39.72 -0.74
C VAL A 316 -39.23 -40.88 -1.66
N GLU A 317 -39.78 -40.94 -2.89
CA GLU A 317 -39.11 -41.56 -4.06
C GLU A 317 -39.87 -41.31 -5.39
N MET A 318 -39.14 -40.87 -6.44
CA MET A 318 -39.18 -41.29 -7.87
C MET A 318 -38.43 -40.22 -8.70
N VAL A 319 -37.14 -40.38 -9.05
CA VAL A 319 -36.56 -41.12 -10.20
C VAL A 319 -37.09 -40.65 -11.56
N VAL A 320 -36.24 -40.07 -12.42
CA VAL A 320 -35.80 -40.65 -13.73
C VAL A 320 -34.51 -39.95 -14.22
N HIS A 321 -33.52 -40.80 -14.49
CA HIS A 321 -32.20 -40.61 -15.11
C HIS A 321 -32.24 -40.33 -16.62
N PHE A 322 -31.30 -39.51 -17.13
CA PHE A 322 -30.39 -39.79 -18.27
C PHE A 322 -29.59 -38.51 -18.61
N GLN A 323 -28.29 -38.46 -18.94
CA GLN A 323 -27.14 -39.33 -18.73
C GLN A 323 -25.88 -38.46 -18.93
N GLU A 324 -24.91 -38.75 -18.09
CA GLU A 324 -23.53 -38.30 -17.97
C GLU A 324 -22.74 -38.24 -19.29
N SER A 325 -22.06 -37.12 -19.56
CA SER A 325 -20.81 -37.07 -20.36
C SER A 325 -20.21 -35.65 -20.43
N THR A 326 -19.93 -35.01 -19.28
CA THR A 326 -19.06 -33.80 -19.25
C THR A 326 -18.47 -33.51 -17.86
N SER A 327 -17.85 -34.51 -17.19
CA SER A 327 -17.34 -34.34 -15.81
C SER A 327 -15.81 -34.41 -15.64
N LEU A 328 -15.02 -34.35 -16.72
CA LEU A 328 -13.56 -34.49 -16.60
C LEU A 328 -12.72 -33.20 -16.79
N GLN A 329 -13.31 -32.05 -17.14
CA GLN A 329 -12.54 -30.79 -17.29
C GLN A 329 -12.97 -29.65 -16.33
N SER A 330 -14.14 -29.75 -15.70
CA SER A 330 -14.65 -28.72 -14.78
C SER A 330 -14.16 -28.87 -13.34
N THR A 331 -13.66 -30.05 -12.96
CA THR A 331 -13.27 -30.37 -11.57
C THR A 331 -11.86 -29.89 -11.22
N GLU A 332 -10.92 -29.88 -12.17
CA GLU A 332 -9.55 -29.37 -11.93
C GLU A 332 -9.53 -27.86 -11.71
N SER A 333 -10.29 -27.10 -12.50
CA SER A 333 -10.30 -25.64 -12.40
C SER A 333 -10.93 -25.15 -11.09
N ALA A 334 -11.95 -25.83 -10.55
CA ALA A 334 -12.58 -25.46 -9.28
C ALA A 334 -11.76 -25.86 -8.04
N ALA A 335 -10.90 -26.88 -8.15
CA ALA A 335 -9.98 -27.27 -7.07
C ALA A 335 -8.82 -26.27 -6.89
N ILE A 336 -8.35 -25.67 -7.99
CA ILE A 336 -7.20 -24.76 -7.99
C ILE A 336 -7.49 -23.42 -7.30
N TYR A 337 -8.73 -22.90 -7.35
CA TYR A 337 -9.10 -21.65 -6.65
C TYR A 337 -9.29 -21.80 -5.14
N ASN A 338 -9.32 -23.02 -4.59
CA ASN A 338 -9.66 -23.27 -3.18
C ASN A 338 -8.45 -23.67 -2.29
N LEU A 339 -7.23 -23.75 -2.83
CA LEU A 339 -6.06 -24.23 -2.08
C LEU A 339 -5.71 -23.41 -0.82
N PRO A 340 -5.70 -22.06 -0.82
CA PRO A 340 -5.43 -21.30 0.40
C PRO A 340 -6.54 -21.45 1.46
N ALA A 341 -7.77 -21.76 1.04
CA ALA A 341 -8.89 -22.08 1.93
C ALA A 341 -8.80 -23.50 2.54
N GLN A 342 -8.01 -24.39 1.94
CA GLN A 342 -7.83 -25.78 2.37
C GLN A 342 -6.59 -26.02 3.26
N LEU A 343 -5.68 -25.05 3.39
CA LEU A 343 -4.53 -25.18 4.29
C LEU A 343 -4.95 -25.17 5.75
N THR A 344 -4.59 -26.22 6.49
CA THR A 344 -4.74 -26.26 7.94
C THR A 344 -3.92 -25.14 8.61
N PRO A 345 -4.31 -24.66 9.82
CA PRO A 345 -3.53 -23.64 10.54
C PRO A 345 -2.05 -24.01 10.72
N VAL A 346 -1.76 -25.30 10.91
CA VAL A 346 -0.39 -25.81 11.04
C VAL A 346 0.37 -25.72 9.72
N GLN A 347 -0.25 -26.05 8.59
CA GLN A 347 0.37 -25.90 7.26
C GLN A 347 0.62 -24.43 6.92
N ARG A 348 -0.31 -23.53 7.27
CA ARG A 348 -0.12 -22.08 7.13
C ARG A 348 1.07 -21.59 7.95
N PHE A 349 1.17 -22.02 9.21
CA PHE A 349 2.29 -21.66 10.07
C PHE A 349 3.64 -22.20 9.53
N ARG A 350 3.69 -23.46 9.08
CA ARG A 350 4.89 -24.02 8.43
C ARG A 350 5.29 -23.27 7.17
N LEU A 351 4.30 -22.84 6.36
CA LEU A 351 4.54 -22.04 5.17
C LEU A 351 5.16 -20.69 5.53
N VAL A 352 4.65 -19.99 6.54
CA VAL A 352 5.25 -18.75 7.03
C VAL A 352 6.71 -18.97 7.45
N LEU A 353 7.00 -20.03 8.20
CA LEU A 353 8.37 -20.36 8.60
C LEU A 353 9.28 -20.69 7.42
N SER A 354 8.76 -21.28 6.35
CA SER A 354 9.54 -21.59 5.14
C SER A 354 10.00 -20.36 4.36
N LEU A 355 9.37 -19.19 4.59
CA LEU A 355 9.72 -17.92 3.93
C LEU A 355 10.95 -17.23 4.53
N TRP A 356 11.61 -17.83 5.52
CA TRP A 356 12.78 -17.27 6.19
C TRP A 356 13.89 -16.75 5.25
N PRO A 357 14.17 -17.31 4.05
CA PRO A 357 15.18 -16.77 3.15
C PRO A 357 14.85 -15.36 2.62
N TYR A 358 13.59 -14.94 2.71
CA TYR A 358 13.11 -13.63 2.29
C TYR A 358 12.76 -12.75 3.50
N THR A 359 12.15 -13.33 4.53
CA THR A 359 11.70 -12.56 5.71
C THR A 359 12.85 -12.11 6.59
N ILE A 360 13.93 -12.88 6.72
CA ILE A 360 15.10 -12.46 7.50
C ILE A 360 15.81 -11.25 6.85
N PRO A 361 16.15 -11.27 5.54
CA PRO A 361 16.68 -10.08 4.86
C PRO A 361 15.79 -8.84 4.99
N LEU A 362 14.47 -9.00 4.81
CA LEU A 362 13.50 -7.92 4.98
C LEU A 362 13.52 -7.39 6.42
N PHE A 363 13.47 -8.26 7.42
CA PHE A 363 13.54 -7.84 8.81
C PHE A 363 14.82 -7.05 9.11
N ILE A 364 15.99 -7.57 8.71
CA ILE A 364 17.29 -6.96 9.02
C ILE A 364 17.46 -5.59 8.35
N VAL A 365 17.11 -5.46 7.07
CA VAL A 365 17.28 -4.19 6.35
C VAL A 365 16.40 -3.09 6.97
N TYR A 366 15.14 -3.43 7.29
CA TYR A 366 14.18 -2.51 7.90
C TYR A 366 14.59 -2.16 9.33
N ALA A 367 15.08 -3.14 10.09
CA ALA A 367 15.61 -2.90 11.42
C ALA A 367 16.80 -1.92 11.38
N ALA A 368 17.80 -2.18 10.52
CA ALA A 368 18.99 -1.35 10.45
C ALA A 368 18.70 0.08 9.94
N GLU A 369 17.85 0.22 8.92
CA GLU A 369 17.56 1.54 8.34
C GLU A 369 16.73 2.43 9.28
N TYR A 370 15.80 1.85 10.05
CA TYR A 370 15.01 2.62 11.01
C TYR A 370 15.81 2.95 12.27
N MET A 371 16.76 2.10 12.70
CA MET A 371 17.71 2.46 13.76
C MET A 371 18.57 3.67 13.35
N MET A 372 19.00 3.73 12.09
CA MET A 372 19.68 4.91 11.56
C MET A 372 18.77 6.14 11.57
N GLN A 373 17.54 6.04 11.03
CA GLN A 373 16.63 7.18 10.91
C GLN A 373 16.18 7.71 12.28
N ALA A 374 15.60 6.86 13.12
CA ALA A 374 14.99 7.27 14.39
C ALA A 374 16.02 7.52 15.51
N GLY A 375 17.15 6.79 15.49
CA GLY A 375 18.15 6.81 16.55
C GLY A 375 19.40 7.60 16.21
N VAL A 376 20.14 7.20 15.17
CA VAL A 376 21.48 7.74 14.91
C VAL A 376 21.42 9.12 14.24
N TRP A 377 20.63 9.26 13.17
CA TRP A 377 20.53 10.50 12.40
C TRP A 377 19.82 11.62 13.15
N SER A 378 18.96 11.29 14.11
CA SER A 378 18.36 12.28 15.02
C SER A 378 19.37 12.85 16.01
N ALA A 379 20.51 12.18 16.21
CA ALA A 379 21.57 12.60 17.12
C ALA A 379 22.77 13.29 16.44
N ILE A 380 22.89 13.23 15.12
CA ILE A 380 23.98 13.88 14.36
C ILE A 380 23.59 15.32 14.01
N GLY A 381 24.49 16.28 14.24
CA GLY A 381 24.30 17.69 13.86
C GLY A 381 25.63 18.41 13.69
N PHE A 382 25.67 19.48 12.89
CA PHE A 382 26.88 20.28 12.69
C PHE A 382 26.64 21.74 13.12
N PRO A 383 26.97 22.14 14.36
CA PRO A 383 27.57 21.38 15.47
C PRO A 383 26.58 20.43 16.18
N VAL A 384 27.09 19.43 16.91
CA VAL A 384 26.28 18.31 17.45
C VAL A 384 25.38 18.74 18.62
N GLU A 385 25.83 19.73 19.39
CA GLU A 385 25.13 20.26 20.56
C GLU A 385 23.87 21.04 20.17
N SER A 386 23.83 21.56 18.94
CA SER A 386 22.68 22.31 18.44
C SER A 386 21.52 21.38 18.08
N GLN A 387 20.42 21.47 18.82
CA GLN A 387 19.16 20.79 18.48
C GLN A 387 18.68 21.11 17.06
N THR A 388 18.83 22.37 16.63
CA THR A 388 18.44 22.79 15.27
C THR A 388 19.33 22.14 14.21
N ALA A 389 20.65 22.08 14.44
CA ALA A 389 21.57 21.42 13.50
C ALA A 389 21.29 19.92 13.41
N ARG A 390 20.95 19.27 14.54
CA ARG A 390 20.51 17.87 14.55
C ARG A 390 19.22 17.64 13.76
N ALA A 391 18.22 18.49 13.98
CA ALA A 391 16.96 18.44 13.23
C ALA A 391 17.17 18.69 11.71
N GLN A 392 18.12 19.55 11.34
CA GLN A 392 18.46 19.79 9.93
C GLN A 392 19.15 18.59 9.29
N PHE A 393 20.14 18.00 9.95
CA PHE A 393 20.80 16.80 9.43
C PHE A 393 19.81 15.66 9.28
N TYR A 394 19.01 15.37 10.32
CA TYR A 394 17.92 14.40 10.26
C TYR A 394 17.01 14.64 9.05
N HIS A 395 16.60 15.88 8.81
CA HIS A 395 15.72 16.21 7.70
C HIS A 395 16.34 15.86 6.34
N TYR A 396 17.58 16.29 6.10
CA TYR A 396 18.22 16.06 4.80
C TYR A 396 18.70 14.62 4.61
N SER A 397 19.15 13.93 5.66
CA SER A 397 19.56 12.53 5.58
C SER A 397 18.36 11.65 5.22
N ASN A 398 17.21 11.86 5.87
CA ASN A 398 15.98 11.17 5.53
C ASN A 398 15.45 11.56 4.14
N TRP A 399 15.57 12.82 3.72
CA TRP A 399 15.16 13.21 2.37
C TRP A 399 16.02 12.53 1.30
N MET A 400 17.34 12.48 1.49
CA MET A 400 18.26 11.77 0.59
C MET A 400 18.01 10.26 0.59
N TYR A 401 17.70 9.68 1.75
CA TYR A 401 17.23 8.30 1.86
C TYR A 401 15.97 8.09 0.99
N GLN A 402 14.96 8.97 1.07
CA GLN A 402 13.74 8.84 0.25
C GLN A 402 14.01 8.94 -1.26
N VAL A 403 14.98 9.77 -1.68
CA VAL A 403 15.43 9.81 -3.07
C VAL A 403 16.04 8.46 -3.48
N GLY A 404 16.87 7.85 -2.62
CA GLY A 404 17.41 6.50 -2.84
C GLY A 404 16.31 5.43 -2.96
N VAL A 405 15.32 5.45 -2.05
CA VAL A 405 14.17 4.54 -2.10
C VAL A 405 13.39 4.72 -3.41
N PHE A 406 13.12 5.96 -3.82
CA PHE A 406 12.40 6.24 -5.06
C PHE A 406 13.15 5.72 -6.29
N VAL A 407 14.46 5.96 -6.37
CA VAL A 407 15.31 5.43 -7.46
C VAL A 407 15.23 3.91 -7.48
N SER A 408 15.47 3.25 -6.35
CA SER A 408 15.48 1.79 -6.28
C SER A 408 14.11 1.17 -6.61
N ARG A 409 13.01 1.76 -6.14
CA ARG A 409 11.66 1.23 -6.43
C ARG A 409 11.27 1.44 -7.89
N SER A 410 11.70 2.54 -8.49
CA SER A 410 11.43 2.84 -9.90
C SER A 410 12.27 1.97 -10.84
N SER A 411 13.49 1.59 -10.43
CA SER A 411 14.40 0.75 -11.22
C SER A 411 14.27 -0.76 -10.99
N GLY A 412 13.40 -1.20 -10.08
CA GLY A 412 13.34 -2.61 -9.63
C GLY A 412 13.03 -3.63 -10.74
N ASN A 413 12.33 -3.23 -11.80
CA ASN A 413 12.04 -4.12 -12.94
C ASN A 413 13.21 -4.26 -13.93
N LEU A 414 14.29 -3.48 -13.77
CA LEU A 414 15.44 -3.52 -14.69
C LEU A 414 16.38 -4.69 -14.39
N PHE A 415 16.38 -5.20 -13.16
CA PHE A 415 17.28 -6.27 -12.72
C PHE A 415 16.53 -7.20 -11.78
N SER A 416 16.78 -8.50 -11.81
CA SER A 416 16.25 -9.47 -10.84
C SER A 416 17.38 -9.98 -9.94
N ALA A 417 17.44 -9.49 -8.70
CA ALA A 417 18.53 -9.80 -7.77
C ALA A 417 18.50 -11.27 -7.37
N SER A 418 19.62 -11.98 -7.42
CA SER A 418 19.72 -13.36 -6.93
C SER A 418 19.54 -13.45 -5.41
N LEU A 419 19.22 -14.64 -4.89
CA LEU A 419 19.08 -14.83 -3.45
C LEU A 419 20.33 -14.39 -2.66
N PRO A 420 21.58 -14.66 -3.11
CA PRO A 420 22.77 -14.10 -2.44
C PRO A 420 22.81 -12.56 -2.43
N ILE A 421 22.39 -11.90 -3.50
CA ILE A 421 22.32 -10.42 -3.56
C ILE A 421 21.26 -9.90 -2.57
N LEU A 422 20.15 -10.62 -2.41
CA LEU A 422 19.12 -10.30 -1.42
C LEU A 422 19.67 -10.30 0.02
N TRP A 423 20.63 -11.17 0.32
CA TRP A 423 21.31 -11.25 1.62
C TRP A 423 22.50 -10.29 1.75
N LEU A 424 23.14 -9.93 0.64
CA LEU A 424 24.21 -8.94 0.64
C LEU A 424 23.70 -7.54 1.01
N MET A 425 22.52 -7.15 0.51
CA MET A 425 21.94 -5.83 0.79
C MET A 425 21.71 -5.53 2.29
N PRO A 426 21.06 -6.38 3.11
CA PRO A 426 20.92 -6.15 4.54
C PRO A 426 22.27 -6.19 5.28
N ALA A 427 23.23 -6.99 4.82
CA ALA A 427 24.58 -6.99 5.40
C ALA A 427 25.27 -5.64 5.19
N LEU A 428 25.19 -5.07 3.98
CA LEU A 428 25.66 -3.72 3.69
C LEU A 428 24.91 -2.66 4.51
N GLN A 429 23.62 -2.85 4.76
CA GLN A 429 22.83 -1.94 5.58
C GLN A 429 23.28 -1.94 7.05
N VAL A 430 23.60 -3.12 7.61
CA VAL A 430 24.15 -3.23 8.98
C VAL A 430 25.54 -2.59 9.06
N ILE A 431 26.38 -2.77 8.05
CA ILE A 431 27.69 -2.09 7.97
C ILE A 431 27.48 -0.56 7.96
N ASN A 432 26.48 -0.07 7.22
CA ASN A 432 26.15 1.35 7.17
C ASN A 432 25.66 1.86 8.54
N LEU A 433 24.82 1.11 9.25
CA LEU A 433 24.40 1.44 10.61
C LEU A 433 25.60 1.56 11.55
N VAL A 434 26.51 0.58 11.54
CA VAL A 434 27.73 0.62 12.37
C VAL A 434 28.59 1.84 12.01
N PHE A 435 28.76 2.13 10.72
CA PHE A 435 29.47 3.31 10.24
C PHE A 435 28.86 4.62 10.78
N PHE A 436 27.53 4.76 10.72
CA PHE A 436 26.85 5.94 11.24
C PHE A 436 26.96 6.06 12.76
N CYS A 437 26.81 4.95 13.50
CA CYS A 437 27.00 4.94 14.96
C CYS A 437 28.41 5.40 15.34
N MET A 438 29.45 4.84 14.71
CA MET A 438 30.83 5.23 14.97
C MET A 438 31.08 6.70 14.63
N THR A 439 30.52 7.17 13.50
CA THR A 439 30.67 8.57 13.07
C THR A 439 29.98 9.54 14.03
N SER A 440 28.83 9.16 14.58
CA SER A 440 28.10 9.98 15.57
C SER A 440 28.79 10.11 16.92
N ILE A 441 29.72 9.20 17.25
CA ILE A 441 30.44 9.18 18.54
C ILE A 441 31.84 9.80 18.38
N HIS A 442 32.56 9.43 17.32
CA HIS A 442 33.97 9.80 17.15
C HIS A 442 34.22 10.97 16.19
N HIS A 443 33.21 11.44 15.47
CA HIS A 443 33.29 12.59 14.58
C HIS A 443 34.38 12.53 13.47
N PHE A 444 34.76 11.34 12.99
CA PHE A 444 35.88 11.19 12.02
C PHE A 444 35.53 11.57 10.56
N VAL A 445 34.29 11.31 10.09
CA VAL A 445 33.73 11.85 8.82
C VAL A 445 32.47 12.65 9.15
N TYR A 446 32.65 13.76 9.87
CA TYR A 446 31.55 14.51 10.46
C TYR A 446 31.20 15.75 9.63
N SER A 447 30.57 15.54 8.47
CA SER A 447 30.12 16.63 7.58
C SER A 447 28.93 16.20 6.72
N TRP A 448 28.41 17.13 5.91
CA TRP A 448 27.30 16.88 4.96
C TRP A 448 27.58 15.78 3.93
N TRP A 449 28.83 15.30 3.79
CA TRP A 449 29.14 14.10 2.99
C TRP A 449 28.40 12.85 3.46
N LEU A 450 27.95 12.81 4.71
CA LEU A 450 27.10 11.74 5.26
C LEU A 450 25.74 11.60 4.56
N LEU A 451 25.32 12.57 3.75
CA LEU A 451 24.14 12.46 2.90
C LEU A 451 24.29 11.40 1.80
N LEU A 452 25.51 11.12 1.34
CA LEU A 452 25.77 10.08 0.34
C LEU A 452 25.52 8.66 0.88
N PRO A 453 26.09 8.22 2.03
CA PRO A 453 25.72 6.94 2.62
C PRO A 453 24.26 6.87 3.08
N ALA A 454 23.60 8.00 3.38
CA ALA A 454 22.15 8.03 3.63
C ALA A 454 21.34 7.74 2.34
N PHE A 455 21.76 8.29 1.20
CA PHE A 455 21.20 7.93 -0.11
C PHE A 455 21.40 6.43 -0.43
N CYS A 456 22.60 5.89 -0.17
CA CYS A 456 22.87 4.46 -0.30
C CYS A 456 21.99 3.60 0.61
N ALA A 457 21.72 4.05 1.84
CA ALA A 457 20.78 3.39 2.74
C ALA A 457 19.39 3.25 2.10
N GLY A 458 18.94 4.29 1.39
CA GLY A 458 17.67 4.29 0.66
C GLY A 458 17.66 3.33 -0.53
N LEU A 459 18.78 3.23 -1.26
CA LEU A 459 18.92 2.25 -2.36
C LEU A 459 18.82 0.81 -1.85
N LEU A 460 19.50 0.50 -0.73
CA LEU A 460 19.49 -0.84 -0.14
C LEU A 460 18.10 -1.21 0.42
N GLY A 461 17.46 -0.30 1.16
CA GLY A 461 16.11 -0.50 1.69
C GLY A 461 15.05 -0.68 0.59
N GLY A 462 15.03 0.22 -0.39
CA GLY A 462 14.15 0.11 -1.55
C GLY A 462 14.42 -1.14 -2.40
N GLY A 463 15.69 -1.56 -2.48
CA GLY A 463 16.15 -2.71 -3.26
C GLY A 463 15.67 -4.02 -2.66
N VAL A 464 15.93 -4.25 -1.37
CA VAL A 464 15.45 -5.46 -0.67
C VAL A 464 13.93 -5.55 -0.71
N TYR A 465 13.22 -4.42 -0.57
CA TYR A 465 11.76 -4.39 -0.69
C TYR A 465 11.30 -4.92 -2.04
N VAL A 466 11.68 -4.29 -3.15
CA VAL A 466 11.17 -4.69 -4.47
C VAL A 466 11.66 -6.07 -4.87
N GLN A 467 12.94 -6.35 -4.65
CA GLN A 467 13.55 -7.61 -5.08
C GLN A 467 13.09 -8.78 -4.20
N GLY A 468 12.87 -8.57 -2.91
CA GLY A 468 12.34 -9.57 -2.00
C GLY A 468 10.93 -10.01 -2.41
N PHE A 469 10.03 -9.07 -2.66
CA PHE A 469 8.68 -9.40 -3.13
C PHE A 469 8.66 -9.94 -4.56
N SER A 470 9.53 -9.44 -5.45
CA SER A 470 9.67 -10.02 -6.79
C SER A 470 10.13 -11.47 -6.73
N ARG A 471 11.06 -11.81 -5.83
CA ARG A 471 11.54 -13.18 -5.65
C ARG A 471 10.48 -14.11 -5.10
N ILE A 472 9.76 -13.69 -4.06
CA ILE A 472 8.62 -14.47 -3.54
C ILE A 472 7.60 -14.75 -4.65
N ASN A 473 7.34 -13.78 -5.54
CA ASN A 473 6.46 -13.99 -6.69
C ASN A 473 7.00 -15.02 -7.69
N MET A 474 8.31 -15.10 -7.89
CA MET A 474 8.92 -16.06 -8.81
C MET A 474 9.01 -17.46 -8.20
N ASP A 475 9.35 -17.55 -6.93
CA ASP A 475 9.72 -18.80 -6.26
C ASP A 475 8.50 -19.54 -5.67
N MET A 476 7.36 -18.88 -5.48
CA MET A 476 6.14 -19.48 -4.92
C MET A 476 5.12 -19.88 -6.00
N PRO A 477 4.34 -20.96 -5.77
CA PRO A 477 3.21 -21.32 -6.64
C PRO A 477 2.08 -20.28 -6.55
N LEU A 478 1.34 -20.08 -7.64
CA LEU A 478 0.36 -18.99 -7.81
C LEU A 478 -0.66 -18.93 -6.67
N GLU A 479 -1.09 -20.08 -6.16
CA GLU A 479 -2.12 -20.25 -5.15
C GLU A 479 -1.65 -19.81 -3.74
N LEU A 480 -0.32 -19.75 -3.52
CA LEU A 480 0.28 -19.41 -2.23
C LEU A 480 0.95 -18.03 -2.23
N ARG A 481 1.14 -17.38 -3.40
CA ARG A 481 1.84 -16.09 -3.54
C ARG A 481 1.24 -15.00 -2.69
N GLU A 482 -0.07 -14.82 -2.74
CA GLU A 482 -0.74 -13.74 -2.00
C GLU A 482 -0.53 -13.89 -0.48
N PHE A 483 -0.72 -15.11 0.03
CA PHE A 483 -0.45 -15.42 1.43
C PHE A 483 1.02 -15.22 1.79
N ALA A 484 1.94 -15.65 0.93
CA ALA A 484 3.38 -15.54 1.15
C ALA A 484 3.86 -14.09 1.18
N ILE A 485 3.41 -13.26 0.23
CA ILE A 485 3.73 -11.82 0.17
C ILE A 485 3.16 -11.10 1.38
N SER A 486 1.88 -11.35 1.70
CA SER A 486 1.25 -10.75 2.88
C SER A 486 1.94 -11.16 4.19
N SER A 487 2.38 -12.41 4.29
CA SER A 487 3.09 -12.91 5.48
C SER A 487 4.51 -12.36 5.57
N ALA A 488 5.22 -12.28 4.44
CA ALA A 488 6.57 -11.73 4.41
C ALA A 488 6.58 -10.23 4.73
N GLY A 489 5.54 -9.50 4.34
CA GLY A 489 5.32 -8.11 4.74
C GLY A 489 5.08 -7.90 6.24
N VAL A 490 4.88 -8.94 7.05
CA VAL A 490 4.87 -8.78 8.52
C VAL A 490 6.30 -8.57 9.06
N ALA A 491 7.30 -9.16 8.40
CA ALA A 491 8.69 -9.07 8.81
C ALA A 491 9.24 -7.64 8.72
N ASP A 492 8.81 -6.85 7.72
CA ASP A 492 9.18 -5.43 7.61
C ASP A 492 8.74 -4.65 8.87
N SER A 493 7.51 -4.88 9.32
CA SER A 493 6.87 -4.10 10.36
C SER A 493 7.39 -4.49 11.74
N LEU A 494 7.79 -5.77 11.91
CA LEU A 494 8.51 -6.23 13.09
C LEU A 494 9.94 -5.68 13.13
N GLY A 495 10.61 -5.56 11.98
CA GLY A 495 11.93 -4.93 11.87
C GLY A 495 11.90 -3.47 12.32
N ILE A 496 10.93 -2.70 11.82
CA ILE A 496 10.69 -1.29 12.21
C ILE A 496 10.39 -1.19 13.71
N LEU A 497 9.49 -2.01 14.25
CA LEU A 497 9.16 -2.00 15.68
C LEU A 497 10.40 -2.28 16.55
N THR A 498 11.21 -3.26 16.16
CA THR A 498 12.47 -3.60 16.86
C THR A 498 13.46 -2.43 16.79
N ALA A 499 13.53 -1.77 15.63
CA ALA A 499 14.37 -0.61 15.43
C ALA A 499 13.97 0.57 16.31
N ASP A 500 12.69 0.91 16.37
CA ASP A 500 12.19 2.06 17.14
C ASP A 500 12.46 1.88 18.64
N ILE A 501 12.28 0.65 19.16
CA ILE A 501 12.64 0.33 20.56
C ILE A 501 14.15 0.48 20.76
N SER A 502 14.97 -0.08 19.87
CA SER A 502 16.43 -0.03 19.98
C SER A 502 16.98 1.39 19.81
N ALA A 503 16.35 2.19 18.95
CA ALA A 503 16.72 3.55 18.62
C ALA A 503 16.62 4.49 19.82
N LEU A 504 15.68 4.26 20.74
CA LEU A 504 15.61 5.01 22.01
C LEU A 504 16.92 4.91 22.80
N PHE A 505 17.46 3.69 22.91
CA PHE A 505 18.70 3.43 23.64
C PHE A 505 19.94 3.89 22.84
N ILE A 506 19.95 3.67 21.52
CA ILE A 506 21.06 4.12 20.65
C ILE A 506 21.19 5.65 20.71
N GLN A 507 20.08 6.38 20.57
CA GLN A 507 20.05 7.84 20.65
C GLN A 507 20.57 8.32 22.02
N SER A 508 20.10 7.70 23.11
CA SER A 508 20.54 8.02 24.46
C SER A 508 22.05 7.84 24.65
N CYS A 509 22.63 6.73 24.18
CA CYS A 509 24.06 6.49 24.28
C CYS A 509 24.89 7.48 23.44
N ILE A 510 24.40 7.88 22.26
CA ILE A 510 25.07 8.92 21.47
C ILE A 510 24.99 10.28 22.18
N TYR A 511 23.86 10.60 22.83
CA TYR A 511 23.71 11.82 23.61
C TYR A 511 24.68 11.86 24.78
N ASP A 512 24.77 10.77 25.55
CA ASP A 512 25.70 10.64 26.68
C ASP A 512 27.16 10.85 26.25
N LYS A 513 27.60 10.17 25.18
CA LYS A 513 28.97 10.32 24.65
C LYS A 513 29.29 11.72 24.12
N ASN A 514 28.28 12.49 23.71
CA ASN A 514 28.43 13.84 23.21
C ASN A 514 28.05 14.92 24.24
N ASN A 515 27.83 14.54 25.51
CA ASN A 515 27.41 15.45 26.59
C ASN A 515 26.11 16.22 26.28
N ILE A 516 25.16 15.59 25.58
CA ILE A 516 23.87 16.18 25.23
C ILE A 516 22.81 15.75 26.24
N GLN A 517 22.05 16.71 26.77
CA GLN A 517 20.93 16.44 27.68
C GLN A 517 19.61 16.21 26.92
N GLY A 518 18.61 15.67 27.63
CA GLY A 518 17.24 15.52 27.11
C GLY A 518 16.93 14.19 26.42
N ALA A 519 17.73 13.15 26.66
CA ALA A 519 17.37 11.79 26.21
C ALA A 519 16.18 11.23 27.01
N VAL A 520 15.29 10.49 26.35
CA VAL A 520 14.09 9.88 26.99
C VAL A 520 14.44 8.76 27.97
N VAL A 521 15.47 8.00 27.66
CA VAL A 521 15.93 6.85 28.44
C VAL A 521 17.40 7.03 28.81
N SER A 522 17.86 6.37 29.86
CA SER A 522 19.29 6.32 30.20
C SER A 522 20.02 5.31 29.31
N CYS A 523 21.25 5.61 28.94
CA CYS A 523 22.07 4.67 28.18
C CYS A 523 22.33 3.42 29.05
N PRO A 524 22.02 2.21 28.54
CA PRO A 524 22.18 0.98 29.32
C PRO A 524 23.65 0.55 29.47
N VAL A 525 24.55 1.17 28.71
CA VAL A 525 25.99 0.89 28.71
C VAL A 525 26.71 2.12 29.26
N GLY A 526 26.77 2.21 30.59
CA GLY A 526 27.48 3.26 31.33
C GLY A 526 28.99 3.12 31.24
#